data_AF-A0A526YHM1-F1
#
_entry.id   AF-A0A526YHM1-F1
#
_cell.length_a   1.000
_cell.length_b   1.000
_cell.length_c   1.000
_cell.angle_alpha   90.00
_cell.angle_beta   90.00
_cell.angle_gamma   90.00
#
_symmetry.space_group_name_H-M   'P 1'
#
loop_
_entity.id
_entity.type
_entity.pdbx_description
1 polymer ?
#
loop_
_entity_poly.entity_id
_entity_poly.type
_entity_poly.pdbx_seq_one_letter_code
_entity_poly.pdbx_strand_id
1 'polypeptide(L)'
;MEEIHPAAVKHLPAFITPPGQTDILFVVMIVFLIGIVLIIGSLYLRLHALPEQVAHRTHKVQMDIVAILAVISLFTHNHLYWIA
;
A
#
# COMPACT_ATOMS: atom_id res chain seq x y z
N MET A 1 -46.98 14.05 -4.68
CA MET A 1 -45.84 13.75 -5.57
C MET A 1 -44.82 14.81 -5.26
N GLU A 2 -43.68 14.43 -4.69
CA GLU A 2 -42.65 15.35 -4.21
C GLU A 2 -42.06 16.10 -5.41
N GLU A 3 -42.31 17.41 -5.48
CA GLU A 3 -41.83 18.27 -6.57
C GLU A 3 -40.31 18.36 -6.49
N ILE A 4 -39.64 17.70 -7.42
CA ILE A 4 -38.20 17.75 -7.54
C ILE A 4 -37.81 19.17 -7.97
N HIS A 5 -36.96 19.83 -7.17
CA HIS A 5 -36.51 21.20 -7.39
C HIS A 5 -36.01 21.39 -8.84
N PRO A 6 -36.36 22.47 -9.56
CA PRO A 6 -36.02 22.65 -10.97
C PRO A 6 -34.51 22.70 -11.26
N ALA A 7 -33.68 22.92 -10.24
CA ALA A 7 -32.22 22.82 -10.32
C ALA A 7 -31.66 21.39 -10.16
N ALA A 8 -32.51 20.39 -9.90
CA ALA A 8 -32.08 19.00 -9.79
C ALA A 8 -31.66 18.46 -11.16
N VAL A 9 -30.41 18.03 -11.24
CA VAL A 9 -29.83 17.47 -12.46
C VAL A 9 -30.55 16.16 -12.78
N LYS A 10 -31.20 16.08 -13.96
CA LYS A 10 -31.97 14.89 -14.40
C LYS A 10 -31.11 13.62 -14.58
N HIS A 11 -29.79 13.76 -14.61
CA HIS A 11 -28.82 12.70 -14.83
C HIS A 11 -27.64 12.92 -13.88
N LEU A 12 -27.66 12.22 -12.75
CA LEU A 12 -26.50 12.17 -11.85
C LEU A 12 -25.49 11.16 -12.41
N PRO A 13 -24.18 11.45 -12.37
CA PRO A 13 -23.15 10.47 -12.69
C PRO A 13 -23.30 9.22 -11.82
N ALA A 14 -22.96 8.05 -12.37
CA ALA A 14 -23.17 6.76 -11.73
C ALA A 14 -22.42 6.57 -10.39
N PHE A 15 -21.45 7.43 -10.08
CA PHE A 15 -20.68 7.41 -8.84
C PHE A 15 -21.24 8.33 -7.74
N ILE A 16 -22.30 9.09 -8.02
CA ILE A 16 -22.97 9.94 -7.01
C ILE A 16 -24.18 9.18 -6.46
N THR A 17 -24.16 8.92 -5.17
CA THR A 17 -25.15 8.08 -4.50
C THR A 17 -26.28 8.93 -3.89
N PRO A 18 -27.56 8.63 -4.17
CA PRO A 18 -28.71 9.28 -3.53
C PRO A 18 -28.75 9.05 -2.00
N PRO A 19 -29.42 9.93 -1.23
CA PRO A 19 -29.55 9.75 0.21
C PRO A 19 -30.28 8.45 0.56
N GLY A 20 -29.74 7.69 1.52
CA GLY A 20 -30.30 6.40 1.96
C GLY A 20 -29.90 5.18 1.12
N GLN A 21 -29.09 5.37 0.08
CA GLN A 21 -28.53 4.27 -0.72
C GLN A 21 -27.06 4.00 -0.37
N THR A 22 -26.57 2.81 -0.69
CA THR A 22 -25.17 2.42 -0.46
C THR A 22 -24.24 3.14 -1.43
N ASP A 23 -23.21 3.81 -0.89
CA ASP A 23 -22.22 4.49 -1.71
C ASP A 23 -21.26 3.51 -2.39
N ILE A 24 -21.51 3.26 -3.67
CA ILE A 24 -20.75 2.29 -4.47
C ILE A 24 -19.31 2.75 -4.64
N LEU A 25 -19.06 4.05 -4.87
CA LEU A 25 -17.71 4.57 -5.05
C LEU A 25 -16.90 4.43 -3.76
N PHE A 26 -17.53 4.75 -2.62
CA PHE A 26 -16.92 4.58 -1.31
C PHE A 26 -16.53 3.12 -1.03
N VAL A 27 -17.44 2.17 -1.30
CA VAL A 27 -17.17 0.73 -1.11
C VAL A 27 -16.02 0.26 -2.01
N VAL A 28 -16.01 0.65 -3.28
CA VAL A 28 -14.92 0.30 -4.21
C VAL A 28 -13.59 0.87 -3.73
N MET A 29 -13.57 2.11 -3.24
CA MET A 29 -12.36 2.74 -2.71
C MET A 29 -11.84 2.06 -1.45
N ILE A 30 -12.72 1.60 -0.55
CA ILE A 30 -12.32 0.81 0.62
C ILE A 30 -11.63 -0.48 0.19
N VAL A 31 -12.26 -1.24 -0.71
CA VAL A 31 -11.71 -2.53 -1.17
C VAL A 31 -10.38 -2.30 -1.90
N PHE A 32 -10.31 -1.29 -2.75
CA PHE A 32 -9.10 -0.92 -3.47
C PHE A 32 -7.96 -0.52 -2.52
N LEU A 33 -8.25 0.32 -1.52
CA LEU A 33 -7.25 0.76 -0.54
C LEU A 33 -6.69 -0.42 0.24
N ILE A 34 -7.56 -1.31 0.73
CA ILE A 34 -7.14 -2.54 1.43
C ILE A 34 -6.26 -3.39 0.51
N GLY A 35 -6.67 -3.59 -0.74
CA GLY A 35 -5.90 -4.33 -1.74
C GLY A 35 -4.51 -3.74 -1.95
N ILE A 36 -4.40 -2.44 -2.19
CA ILE A 36 -3.11 -1.76 -2.37
C ILE A 36 -2.23 -1.86 -1.13
N VAL A 37 -2.79 -1.65 0.06
CA VAL A 37 -2.01 -1.74 1.31
C VAL A 37 -1.46 -3.14 1.50
N LEU A 38 -2.25 -4.18 1.22
CA LEU A 38 -1.78 -5.57 1.30
C LEU A 38 -0.73 -5.89 0.24
N ILE A 39 -0.89 -5.41 -1.00
CA ILE A 39 0.08 -5.62 -2.09
C ILE A 39 1.40 -4.93 -1.76
N ILE A 40 1.37 -3.64 -1.42
CA ILE A 40 2.57 -2.85 -1.09
C ILE A 40 3.21 -3.41 0.18
N GLY A 41 2.42 -3.71 1.21
CA GLY A 41 2.91 -4.31 2.45
C GLY A 41 3.58 -5.66 2.22
N SER A 42 2.97 -6.54 1.43
CA SER A 42 3.55 -7.84 1.07
C SER A 42 4.83 -7.67 0.24
N LEU A 43 4.84 -6.75 -0.72
CA LEU A 43 6.02 -6.44 -1.53
C LEU A 43 7.16 -5.90 -0.65
N TYR A 44 6.86 -5.00 0.29
CA TYR A 44 7.82 -4.46 1.23
C TYR A 44 8.43 -5.56 2.11
N LEU A 45 7.59 -6.40 2.74
CA LEU A 45 8.07 -7.50 3.57
C LEU A 45 8.89 -8.50 2.75
N ARG A 46 8.50 -8.78 1.50
CA ARG A 46 9.24 -9.65 0.60
C ARG A 46 10.59 -9.04 0.22
N LEU A 47 10.63 -7.78 -0.20
CA LEU A 47 11.86 -7.06 -0.53
C LEU A 47 12.81 -6.96 0.68
N HIS A 48 12.27 -6.90 1.90
CA HIS A 48 13.09 -6.92 3.11
C HIS A 48 13.63 -8.32 3.46
N ALA A 49 12.90 -9.39 3.17
CA ALA A 49 13.35 -10.76 3.42
C ALA A 49 14.30 -11.32 2.35
N LEU A 50 14.30 -10.77 1.13
CA LEU A 50 15.24 -11.12 0.06
C LEU A 50 16.72 -10.97 0.46
N PRO A 51 17.15 -9.83 1.03
CA PRO A 51 18.44 -9.62 1.69
C PRO A 51 18.99 -10.83 2.45
N GLU A 52 18.19 -11.26 3.42
CA GLU A 52 18.51 -12.31 4.35
C GLU A 52 18.58 -13.67 3.63
N GLN A 53 17.64 -13.95 2.72
CA GLN A 53 17.63 -15.21 1.96
C GLN A 53 18.82 -15.36 1.01
N VAL A 54 19.26 -14.27 0.38
CA VAL A 54 20.43 -14.27 -0.52
C VAL A 54 21.72 -14.44 0.29
N ALA A 55 21.82 -13.75 1.43
CA ALA A 55 22.97 -13.89 2.32
C ALA A 55 23.04 -15.25 3.01
N HIS A 56 21.90 -15.87 3.36
CA HIS A 56 21.87 -17.20 3.99
C HIS A 56 22.33 -18.32 3.06
N ARG A 57 22.17 -18.18 1.75
CA ARG A 57 22.62 -19.16 0.75
C ARG A 57 24.09 -18.98 0.34
N THR A 58 24.77 -17.95 0.83
CA THR A 58 26.13 -17.59 0.41
C THR A 58 27.12 -17.55 1.59
N HIS A 59 28.41 -17.42 1.27
CA HIS A 59 29.54 -17.29 2.19
C HIS A 59 29.33 -16.27 3.31
N LYS A 60 29.91 -16.56 4.48
CA LYS A 60 29.87 -15.76 5.72
C LYS A 60 30.06 -14.25 5.53
N VAL A 61 30.89 -13.85 4.56
CA VAL A 61 31.17 -12.45 4.23
C VAL A 61 29.93 -11.67 3.79
N GLN A 62 28.96 -12.31 3.11
CA GLN A 62 27.73 -11.60 2.72
C GLN A 62 26.83 -11.28 3.91
N MET A 63 26.76 -12.17 4.91
CA MET A 63 26.01 -11.87 6.13
C MET A 63 26.63 -10.71 6.93
N ASP A 64 27.97 -10.64 6.98
CA ASP A 64 28.67 -9.54 7.65
C ASP A 64 28.39 -8.20 6.95
N ILE A 65 28.35 -8.17 5.60
CA ILE A 65 28.02 -6.97 4.83
C ILE A 65 26.56 -6.53 5.08
N VAL A 66 25.60 -7.47 5.05
CA VAL A 66 24.18 -7.16 5.35
C VAL A 66 24.03 -6.61 6.78
N ALA A 67 24.74 -7.18 7.75
CA ALA A 67 24.73 -6.69 9.13
C ALA A 67 25.29 -5.25 9.25
N ILE A 68 26.38 -4.94 8.55
CA ILE A 68 26.95 -3.58 8.55
C ILE A 68 26.00 -2.58 7.89
N LEU A 69 25.40 -2.94 6.75
CA LEU A 69 24.41 -2.09 6.05
C LEU A 69 23.19 -1.81 6.94
N ALA A 70 22.69 -2.81 7.68
CA ALA A 70 21.60 -2.64 8.62
C ALA A 70 21.95 -1.69 9.78
N VAL A 71 23.17 -1.79 10.34
CA VAL A 71 23.65 -0.86 11.38
C VAL A 71 23.77 0.57 10.84
N ILE A 72 24.31 0.75 9.63
CA ILE A 72 24.40 2.07 8.98
C ILE A 72 23.01 2.65 8.73
N SER A 73 22.06 1.83 8.25
CA SER A 73 20.66 2.23 8.07
C SER A 73 20.04 2.76 9.35
N LEU A 74 20.33 2.14 10.49
CA LEU A 74 19.79 2.52 11.80
C LEU A 74 20.31 3.87 12.27
N PHE A 75 21.61 4.13 12.12
CA PHE A 75 22.19 5.42 12.52
C PHE A 75 21.81 6.56 11.57
N THR A 76 21.75 6.28 10.26
CA THR A 76 21.49 7.30 9.24
C THR A 76 20.01 7.53 8.95
N HIS A 77 19.12 6.66 9.47
CA HIS A 77 17.69 6.65 9.14
C HIS A 77 17.44 6.58 7.62
N ASN A 78 18.34 5.95 6.87
CA ASN A 78 18.26 5.84 5.42
C ASN A 78 17.79 4.45 5.00
N HIS A 79 16.54 4.37 4.52
CA HIS A 79 15.88 3.14 4.11
C HIS A 79 16.50 2.42 2.90
N LEU A 80 17.38 3.08 2.13
CA LEU A 80 18.10 2.44 1.02
C LEU A 80 19.00 1.28 1.48
N TYR A 81 19.56 1.38 2.68
CA TYR A 81 20.47 0.35 3.22
C TYR A 81 19.76 -0.83 3.89
N TRP A 82 18.42 -0.78 4.00
CA TRP A 82 17.57 -1.79 4.62
C TRP A 82 17.01 -2.82 3.62
N ILE A 83 17.05 -2.52 2.32
CA ILE A 83 16.67 -3.42 1.21
C ILE A 83 17.94 -4.11 0.67
N ALA A 84 18.78 -4.63 1.57
CA ALA A 84 20.13 -5.14 1.28
C ALA A 84 20.18 -6.57 0.74
#